data_AF-A0A816HJE7-F1
#
_entry.id   AF-A0A816HJE7-F1
#
_cell.length_a   1.000
_cell.length_b   1.000
_cell.length_c   1.000
_cell.angle_alpha   90.00
_cell.angle_beta   90.00
_cell.angle_gamma   90.00
#
_symmetry.space_group_name_H-M   'P 1'
#
loop_
_entity.id
_entity.type
_entity.pdbx_description
1 polymer ?
#
loop_
_entity_poly.entity_id
_entity_poly.type
_entity_poly.pdbx_seq_one_letter_code
_entity_poly.pdbx_strand_id
1 'polypeptide(L)'
;SSSHIARPTSVTVGGDTSSLSGWLTKRRFQQYGDDDSTANVPLTSKHRWASDTEGNLCEMTRVLSYPRLISMENFRQPNFRLVAELMAWLVKQYDPLSEVPTEIEREQDRVLFIRTVAQIIATKAHVKLNTKKLYQADGYAVKEILKVITPLYKALRDSE
;
A
#
# COMPACT_ATOMS: atom_id res chain seq x y z
N SER A 1 62.56 46.88 -4.90
CA SER A 1 61.66 46.47 -5.99
C SER A 1 60.60 45.52 -5.47
N SER A 2 59.37 45.67 -5.99
CA SER A 2 58.20 44.78 -5.87
C SER A 2 57.37 44.79 -4.57
N SER A 3 56.45 45.76 -4.53
CA SER A 3 54.98 45.61 -4.60
C SER A 3 54.24 44.41 -3.96
N HIS A 4 53.23 44.73 -3.14
CA HIS A 4 51.79 44.32 -3.21
C HIS A 4 51.13 43.91 -1.87
N ILE A 5 50.35 44.86 -1.32
CA ILE A 5 48.92 44.80 -0.89
C ILE A 5 48.38 43.47 -0.31
N ALA A 6 47.88 43.52 0.94
CA ALA A 6 46.44 43.39 1.26
C ALA A 6 46.18 43.43 2.79
N ARG A 7 45.15 44.19 3.20
CA ARG A 7 44.54 44.18 4.54
C ARG A 7 43.43 43.13 4.59
N PRO A 8 43.12 42.55 5.76
CA PRO A 8 41.76 42.10 6.04
C PRO A 8 41.15 42.85 7.24
N THR A 9 39.94 43.38 7.05
CA THR A 9 39.05 43.87 8.11
C THR A 9 38.25 42.71 8.70
N SER A 10 38.16 42.73 10.04
CA SER A 10 37.40 41.79 10.86
C SER A 10 35.89 42.00 10.71
N VAL A 11 35.13 40.91 10.57
CA VAL A 11 33.68 40.87 10.77
C VAL A 11 33.39 39.93 11.93
N THR A 12 32.81 40.52 12.98
CA THR A 12 32.21 39.86 14.14
C THR A 12 30.80 39.39 13.79
N VAL A 13 30.43 38.15 14.14
CA VAL A 13 29.16 37.68 14.79
C VAL A 13 29.42 36.17 15.02
N GLY A 14 29.46 35.58 16.21
CA GLY A 14 28.69 35.82 17.43
C GLY A 14 27.64 34.70 17.57
N GLY A 15 27.82 33.81 18.55
CA GLY A 15 26.68 33.11 19.17
C GLY A 15 26.61 31.60 19.00
N ASP A 16 27.10 30.90 20.01
CA ASP A 16 27.21 29.47 20.21
C ASP A 16 25.89 28.67 20.40
N THR A 17 25.93 27.46 19.82
CA THR A 17 25.60 26.14 20.40
C THR A 17 24.16 25.66 20.68
N SER A 18 23.96 24.42 20.19
CA SER A 18 23.15 23.32 20.75
C SER A 18 21.68 23.21 20.37
N SER A 19 21.39 22.42 19.33
CA SER A 19 20.42 21.32 19.46
C SER A 19 20.64 20.25 18.40
N LEU A 20 20.80 19.02 18.88
CA LEU A 20 21.04 17.79 18.14
C LEU A 20 19.80 17.40 17.31
N SER A 21 19.97 17.25 15.99
CA SER A 21 19.32 16.24 15.12
C SER A 21 19.32 16.66 13.65
N GLY A 22 20.51 16.90 13.09
CA GLY A 22 20.71 17.05 11.65
C GLY A 22 20.79 15.70 10.93
N TRP A 23 19.71 14.92 10.92
CA TRP A 23 19.56 13.75 10.03
C TRP A 23 18.99 14.20 8.69
N LEU A 24 19.85 14.88 7.93
CA LEU A 24 19.69 15.01 6.48
C LEU A 24 19.93 13.64 5.84
N THR A 25 18.87 12.93 5.51
CA THR A 25 18.85 12.16 4.25
C THR A 25 17.44 12.19 3.67
N LYS A 26 17.23 13.15 2.78
CA LYS A 26 16.13 13.25 1.82
C LYS A 26 15.67 11.87 1.35
N ARG A 27 14.44 11.49 1.71
CA ARG A 27 13.62 10.61 0.88
C ARG A 27 12.20 11.17 0.83
N ARG A 28 11.93 11.79 -0.32
CA ARG A 28 10.63 12.15 -0.89
C ARG A 28 9.60 11.07 -0.57
N PHE A 29 8.72 11.31 0.41
CA PHE A 29 7.42 10.66 0.59
C PHE A 29 6.68 11.39 1.72
N GLN A 30 5.83 12.36 1.37
CA GLN A 30 4.51 12.56 1.98
C GLN A 30 3.81 13.72 1.25
N GLN A 31 3.20 13.41 0.11
CA GLN A 31 2.12 14.23 -0.42
C GLN A 31 1.10 13.28 -1.05
N TYR A 32 0.36 12.60 -0.16
CA TYR A 32 -0.95 12.06 -0.49
C TYR A 32 -1.85 12.51 0.66
N GLY A 33 -2.70 13.48 0.34
CA GLY A 33 -3.42 14.31 1.29
C GLY A 33 -4.40 13.53 2.16
N ASP A 34 -4.33 13.80 3.45
CA ASP A 34 -5.47 13.76 4.37
C ASP A 34 -6.21 15.09 4.23
N ASP A 35 -7.08 15.20 3.22
CA ASP A 35 -8.12 16.24 3.16
C ASP A 35 -9.45 15.59 3.57
N ASP A 36 -9.65 15.44 4.89
CA ASP A 36 -10.96 15.14 5.47
C ASP A 36 -11.77 16.45 5.51
N SER A 37 -12.38 16.77 4.38
CA SER A 37 -13.43 17.78 4.25
C SER A 37 -14.61 17.14 3.51
N THR A 38 -15.36 16.29 4.19
CA THR A 38 -16.69 15.85 3.71
C THR A 38 -17.79 16.25 4.68
N ALA A 39 -17.93 17.57 4.88
CA ALA A 39 -19.20 18.15 5.25
C ALA A 39 -20.06 18.26 3.99
N ASN A 40 -21.20 17.55 3.98
CA ASN A 40 -22.31 17.70 3.03
C ASN A 40 -22.17 17.02 1.64
N VAL A 41 -21.90 15.72 1.62
CA VAL A 41 -22.11 14.87 0.43
C VAL A 41 -23.45 14.12 0.58
N PRO A 42 -24.39 14.21 -0.40
CA PRO A 42 -25.67 13.51 -0.31
C PRO A 42 -25.48 12.00 -0.16
N LEU A 43 -26.29 11.38 0.72
CA LEU A 43 -26.21 9.98 1.17
C LEU A 43 -26.33 8.93 0.04
N THR A 44 -26.53 9.33 -1.21
CA THR A 44 -26.68 8.45 -2.38
C THR A 44 -25.38 8.22 -3.16
N SER A 45 -24.31 8.99 -2.90
CA SER A 45 -23.01 8.87 -3.60
C SER A 45 -22.00 7.98 -2.88
N LYS A 46 -22.17 7.71 -1.58
CA LYS A 46 -21.25 6.86 -0.82
C LYS A 46 -21.32 5.37 -1.18
N HIS A 47 -22.37 4.94 -1.90
CA HIS A 47 -22.55 3.55 -2.34
C HIS A 47 -22.12 3.26 -3.78
N ARG A 48 -21.87 4.27 -4.62
CA ARG A 48 -21.62 4.05 -6.06
C ARG A 48 -20.19 3.59 -6.35
N TRP A 49 -19.20 4.19 -5.67
CA TRP A 49 -17.80 3.79 -5.81
C TRP A 49 -17.52 2.39 -5.23
N ALA A 50 -18.37 1.89 -4.32
CA ALA A 50 -18.30 0.53 -3.84
C ALA A 50 -18.65 -0.45 -4.97
N SER A 51 -19.80 -0.30 -5.63
CA SER A 51 -20.22 -1.20 -6.72
C SER A 51 -19.22 -1.30 -7.89
N ASP A 52 -18.62 -0.18 -8.30
CA ASP A 52 -17.66 -0.17 -9.42
C ASP A 52 -16.32 -0.84 -9.04
N THR A 53 -15.84 -0.56 -7.83
CA THR A 53 -14.61 -1.14 -7.27
C THR A 53 -14.77 -2.66 -7.07
N GLU A 54 -15.95 -3.07 -6.64
CA GLU A 54 -16.31 -4.45 -6.34
C GLU A 54 -16.46 -5.30 -7.61
N GLY A 55 -17.17 -4.81 -8.63
CA GLY A 55 -17.26 -5.48 -9.94
C GLY A 55 -15.89 -5.71 -10.59
N ASN A 56 -14.98 -4.74 -10.44
CA ASN A 56 -13.62 -4.82 -10.97
C ASN A 56 -12.81 -5.99 -10.39
N LEU A 57 -12.95 -6.32 -9.11
CA LEU A 57 -12.16 -7.41 -8.52
C LEU A 57 -12.53 -8.77 -9.13
N CYS A 58 -13.82 -9.04 -9.29
CA CYS A 58 -14.31 -10.30 -9.86
C CYS A 58 -13.89 -10.46 -11.33
N GLU A 59 -13.90 -9.37 -12.10
CA GLU A 59 -13.42 -9.38 -13.48
C GLU A 59 -11.91 -9.62 -13.54
N MET A 60 -11.12 -8.84 -12.79
CA MET A 60 -9.66 -8.91 -12.83
C MET A 60 -9.14 -10.28 -12.39
N THR A 61 -9.74 -10.88 -11.36
CA THR A 61 -9.39 -12.24 -10.90
C THR A 61 -9.69 -13.30 -11.95
N ARG A 62 -10.81 -13.16 -12.69
CA ARG A 62 -11.15 -14.06 -13.80
C ARG A 62 -10.17 -13.94 -14.95
N VAL A 63 -9.83 -12.72 -15.35
CA VAL A 63 -8.87 -12.46 -16.45
C VAL A 63 -7.48 -12.99 -16.11
N LEU A 64 -7.05 -12.83 -14.86
CA LEU A 64 -5.77 -13.37 -14.38
C LEU A 64 -5.83 -14.89 -14.05
N SER A 65 -6.91 -15.59 -14.42
CA SER A 65 -7.08 -17.04 -14.23
C SER A 65 -6.99 -17.51 -12.77
N TYR A 66 -7.52 -16.72 -11.83
CA TYR A 66 -7.70 -17.18 -10.45
C TYR A 66 -8.67 -18.38 -10.43
N PRO A 67 -8.29 -19.52 -9.82
CA PRO A 67 -9.02 -20.79 -9.97
C PRO A 67 -10.40 -20.81 -9.30
N ARG A 68 -10.70 -19.86 -8.42
CA ARG A 68 -11.95 -19.82 -7.64
C ARG A 68 -12.82 -18.65 -8.06
N LEU A 69 -14.13 -18.86 -8.18
CA LEU A 69 -15.07 -17.78 -8.43
C LEU A 69 -15.23 -16.92 -7.18
N ILE A 70 -14.96 -15.62 -7.34
CA ILE A 70 -15.20 -14.60 -6.33
C ILE A 70 -16.53 -13.90 -6.64
N SER A 71 -17.28 -13.62 -5.58
CA SER A 71 -18.50 -12.83 -5.61
C SER A 71 -18.50 -11.83 -4.47
N MET A 72 -19.14 -10.69 -4.66
CA MET A 72 -19.22 -9.63 -3.65
C MET A 72 -19.96 -10.04 -2.39
N GLU A 73 -20.86 -11.02 -2.49
CA GLU A 73 -21.53 -11.60 -1.32
C GLU A 73 -20.52 -12.10 -0.27
N ASN A 74 -19.38 -12.63 -0.72
CA ASN A 74 -18.36 -13.19 0.18
C ASN A 74 -17.69 -12.15 1.08
N PHE A 75 -17.83 -10.85 0.78
CA PHE A 75 -17.22 -9.75 1.53
C PHE A 75 -18.24 -8.89 2.29
N ARG A 76 -19.54 -9.24 2.25
CA ARG A 76 -20.55 -8.59 3.10
C ARG A 76 -20.37 -8.92 4.57
N GLN A 77 -19.75 -10.05 4.86
CA GLN A 77 -19.30 -10.45 6.18
C GLN A 77 -17.79 -10.71 6.14
N PRO A 78 -17.07 -10.53 7.26
CA PRO A 78 -15.65 -10.84 7.33
C PRO A 78 -15.34 -12.28 6.90
N ASN A 79 -14.58 -12.44 5.82
CA ASN A 79 -14.18 -13.74 5.28
C ASN A 79 -12.65 -13.81 5.11
N PHE A 80 -11.97 -14.01 6.24
CA PHE A 80 -10.50 -14.02 6.26
C PHE A 80 -9.90 -15.16 5.43
N ARG A 81 -10.55 -16.33 5.38
CA ARG A 81 -10.07 -17.47 4.58
C ARG A 81 -9.98 -17.11 3.10
N LEU A 82 -11.00 -16.43 2.56
CA LEU A 82 -10.98 -15.98 1.16
C LEU A 82 -9.90 -14.92 0.93
N VAL A 83 -9.76 -13.94 1.83
CA VAL A 83 -8.70 -12.93 1.70
C VAL A 83 -7.30 -13.56 1.75
N ALA A 84 -7.10 -14.54 2.64
CA ALA A 84 -5.82 -15.23 2.75
C ALA A 84 -5.49 -16.03 1.49
N GLU A 85 -6.45 -16.80 0.98
CA GLU A 85 -6.29 -17.55 -0.27
C GLU A 85 -5.96 -16.62 -1.44
N LEU A 86 -6.71 -15.52 -1.59
CA LEU A 86 -6.52 -14.57 -2.67
C LEU A 86 -5.18 -13.83 -2.58
N MET A 87 -4.80 -13.38 -1.38
CA MET A 87 -3.52 -12.69 -1.17
C MET A 87 -2.32 -13.62 -1.36
N ALA A 88 -2.41 -14.87 -0.91
CA ALA A 88 -1.37 -15.86 -1.14
C ALA A 88 -1.18 -16.15 -2.64
N TRP A 89 -2.29 -16.25 -3.38
CA TRP A 89 -2.24 -16.37 -4.84
C TRP A 89 -1.64 -15.13 -5.51
N LEU A 90 -2.04 -13.92 -5.10
CA LEU A 90 -1.48 -12.66 -5.64
C LEU A 90 0.01 -12.54 -5.39
N VAL A 91 0.49 -12.90 -4.20
CA VAL A 91 1.94 -12.90 -3.89
C VAL A 91 2.72 -13.75 -4.90
N LYS A 92 2.20 -14.93 -5.27
CA LYS A 92 2.83 -15.81 -6.26
C LYS A 92 2.85 -15.23 -7.68
N GLN A 93 1.92 -14.33 -8.01
CA GLN A 93 1.95 -13.62 -9.30
C GLN A 93 3.12 -12.63 -9.39
N TYR A 94 3.55 -12.07 -8.24
CA TYR A 94 4.71 -11.19 -8.18
C TYR A 94 6.03 -11.92 -7.98
N ASP A 95 6.01 -13.02 -7.23
CA ASP A 95 7.20 -13.82 -6.94
C ASP A 95 6.81 -15.28 -6.73
N PRO A 96 7.01 -16.16 -7.73
CA PRO A 96 6.66 -17.57 -7.65
C PRO A 96 7.39 -18.34 -6.54
N LEU A 97 8.53 -17.82 -6.06
CA LEU A 97 9.34 -18.44 -5.00
C LEU A 97 8.97 -17.92 -3.61
N SER A 98 8.05 -16.96 -3.50
CA SER A 98 7.65 -16.43 -2.20
C SER A 98 6.87 -17.45 -1.38
N GLU A 99 7.30 -17.62 -0.13
CA GLU A 99 6.63 -18.46 0.86
C GLU A 99 5.72 -17.60 1.75
N VAL A 100 4.45 -17.99 1.84
CA VAL A 100 3.44 -17.33 2.68
C VAL A 100 2.94 -18.35 3.70
N PRO A 101 2.76 -17.96 4.98
CA PRO A 101 2.18 -18.84 5.99
C PRO A 101 0.84 -19.44 5.52
N THR A 102 0.65 -20.75 5.71
CA THR A 102 -0.61 -21.44 5.35
C THR A 102 -1.58 -21.53 6.52
N GLU A 103 -1.06 -21.47 7.75
CA GLU A 103 -1.86 -21.51 8.97
C GLU A 103 -2.55 -20.16 9.20
N ILE A 104 -3.88 -20.18 9.34
CA ILE A 104 -4.72 -18.97 9.50
C ILE A 104 -5.87 -19.16 10.50
N GLU A 105 -5.88 -20.26 11.24
CA GLU A 105 -6.99 -20.61 12.14
C GLU A 105 -6.97 -19.77 13.41
N ARG A 106 -5.78 -19.48 13.96
CA ARG A 106 -5.64 -18.65 15.17
C ARG A 106 -5.33 -17.20 14.84
N GLU A 107 -5.67 -16.31 15.76
CA GLU A 107 -5.47 -14.87 15.57
C GLU A 107 -4.01 -14.52 15.30
N GLN A 108 -3.07 -15.07 16.07
CA GLN A 108 -1.65 -14.83 15.86
C GLN A 108 -1.17 -15.28 14.49
N ASP A 109 -1.72 -16.39 13.97
CA ASP A 109 -1.36 -16.94 12.66
C ASP A 109 -1.87 -16.02 11.55
N ARG A 110 -3.11 -15.50 11.70
CA ARG A 110 -3.66 -14.47 10.81
C ARG A 110 -2.87 -13.18 10.82
N VAL A 111 -2.44 -12.70 11.99
CA VAL A 111 -1.61 -11.49 12.12
C VAL A 111 -0.25 -11.70 11.44
N LEU A 112 0.37 -12.87 11.64
CA LEU A 112 1.61 -13.24 10.97
C LEU A 112 1.42 -13.26 9.45
N PHE A 113 0.38 -13.92 8.95
CA PHE A 113 0.01 -13.96 7.54
C PHE A 113 -0.06 -12.55 6.93
N ILE A 114 -0.85 -11.65 7.54
CA ILE A 114 -1.04 -10.28 7.04
C ILE A 114 0.27 -9.49 7.01
N ARG A 115 1.11 -9.63 8.04
CA ARG A 115 2.42 -8.97 8.10
C ARG A 115 3.34 -9.46 6.99
N THR A 116 3.42 -10.77 6.80
CA THR A 116 4.26 -11.38 5.76
C THR A 116 3.83 -10.95 4.36
N VAL A 117 2.53 -11.06 4.06
CA VAL A 117 1.98 -10.62 2.77
C VAL A 117 2.24 -9.14 2.53
N ALA A 118 1.96 -8.27 3.51
CA ALA A 118 2.17 -6.83 3.35
C ALA A 118 3.65 -6.49 3.10
N GLN A 119 4.57 -7.20 3.76
CA GLN A 119 6.01 -7.03 3.54
C GLN A 119 6.43 -7.46 2.12
N ILE A 120 5.94 -8.61 1.64
CA ILE A 120 6.27 -9.10 0.30
C ILE A 120 5.71 -8.14 -0.76
N ILE A 121 4.46 -7.73 -0.65
CA ILE A 121 3.85 -6.79 -1.60
C ILE A 121 4.56 -5.42 -1.59
N ALA A 122 4.96 -4.92 -0.42
CA ALA A 122 5.72 -3.67 -0.33
C ALA A 122 7.10 -3.77 -0.99
N THR A 123 7.73 -4.94 -0.96
CA THR A 123 9.09 -5.15 -1.51
C THR A 123 9.08 -5.50 -3.00
N LYS A 124 8.14 -6.34 -3.45
CA LYS A 124 8.07 -6.87 -4.82
C LYS A 124 7.21 -6.02 -5.74
N ALA A 125 6.08 -5.52 -5.24
CA ALA A 125 5.15 -4.71 -6.03
C ALA A 125 5.29 -3.21 -5.77
N HIS A 126 6.09 -2.80 -4.77
CA HIS A 126 6.20 -1.41 -4.31
C HIS A 126 4.85 -0.81 -3.87
N VAL A 127 3.91 -1.65 -3.43
CA VAL A 127 2.57 -1.25 -2.97
C VAL A 127 2.49 -1.36 -1.45
N LYS A 128 2.18 -0.25 -0.78
CA LYS A 128 1.97 -0.24 0.68
C LYS A 128 0.51 -0.55 1.00
N LEU A 129 0.28 -1.65 1.72
CA LEU A 129 -1.06 -2.09 2.15
C LEU A 129 -1.41 -1.61 3.55
N ASN A 130 -2.69 -1.36 3.79
CA ASN A 130 -3.23 -1.15 5.12
C ASN A 130 -3.58 -2.51 5.74
N THR A 131 -2.71 -3.00 6.64
CA THR A 131 -2.85 -4.31 7.28
C THR A 131 -4.12 -4.45 8.13
N LYS A 132 -4.60 -3.36 8.75
CA LYS A 132 -5.84 -3.37 9.54
C LYS A 132 -7.06 -3.62 8.65
N LYS A 133 -7.15 -2.91 7.51
CA LYS A 133 -8.23 -3.10 6.53
C LYS A 133 -8.19 -4.48 5.88
N LEU A 134 -6.99 -4.97 5.58
CA LEU A 134 -6.82 -6.32 5.03
C LEU A 134 -7.26 -7.40 6.04
N TYR A 135 -6.96 -7.22 7.33
CA TYR A 135 -7.36 -8.13 8.40
C TYR A 135 -8.89 -8.13 8.67
N GLN A 136 -9.58 -7.00 8.45
CA GLN A 136 -11.05 -6.92 8.58
C GLN A 136 -11.77 -7.90 7.63
N ALA A 137 -11.14 -8.24 6.51
CA ALA A 137 -11.60 -9.25 5.56
C ALA A 137 -13.03 -9.04 5.01
N ASP A 138 -13.46 -7.79 4.94
CA ASP A 138 -14.75 -7.35 4.40
C ASP A 138 -14.51 -6.45 3.16
N GLY A 139 -15.47 -5.60 2.80
CA GLY A 139 -15.33 -4.65 1.71
C GLY A 139 -14.12 -3.69 1.85
N TYR A 140 -13.56 -3.46 3.03
CA TYR A 140 -12.31 -2.68 3.18
C TYR A 140 -11.09 -3.47 2.72
N ALA A 141 -11.07 -4.79 2.92
CA ALA A 141 -10.01 -5.65 2.42
C ALA A 141 -9.99 -5.68 0.89
N VAL A 142 -11.17 -5.70 0.25
CA VAL A 142 -11.31 -5.63 -1.22
C VAL A 142 -10.57 -4.43 -1.81
N LYS A 143 -10.68 -3.26 -1.18
CA LYS A 143 -9.98 -2.05 -1.64
C LYS A 143 -8.46 -2.20 -1.56
N GLU A 144 -7.95 -2.88 -0.54
CA GLU A 144 -6.51 -3.12 -0.40
C GLU A 144 -6.03 -4.17 -1.40
N ILE A 145 -6.80 -5.23 -1.64
CA ILE A 145 -6.54 -6.24 -2.68
C ILE A 145 -6.47 -5.59 -4.06
N LEU A 146 -7.37 -4.64 -4.36
CA LEU A 146 -7.42 -3.99 -5.66
C LEU A 146 -6.16 -3.18 -5.99
N LYS A 147 -5.49 -2.61 -4.98
CA LYS A 147 -4.18 -1.94 -5.18
C LYS A 147 -3.11 -2.89 -5.72
N VAL A 148 -3.24 -4.18 -5.40
CA VAL A 148 -2.28 -5.22 -5.78
C VAL A 148 -2.64 -5.83 -7.13
N ILE A 149 -3.91 -6.14 -7.37
CA ILE A 149 -4.31 -6.80 -8.63
C ILE A 149 -4.39 -5.84 -9.83
N THR A 150 -4.69 -4.55 -9.60
CA THR A 150 -4.87 -3.58 -10.68
C THR A 150 -3.60 -3.39 -11.53
N PRO A 151 -2.39 -3.22 -10.95
CA PRO A 151 -1.17 -3.14 -11.74
C PRO A 151 -0.89 -4.40 -12.56
N LEU A 152 -1.15 -5.60 -12.01
CA LEU A 152 -0.99 -6.87 -12.73
C LEU A 152 -1.95 -6.95 -13.92
N TYR A 153 -3.22 -6.62 -13.70
CA TYR A 153 -4.24 -6.63 -14.75
C TYR A 153 -3.91 -5.65 -15.88
N LYS A 154 -3.45 -4.44 -15.54
CA LYS A 154 -3.02 -3.45 -16.55
C LYS A 154 -1.83 -3.97 -17.36
N ALA A 155 -0.80 -4.48 -16.69
CA ALA A 155 0.37 -5.02 -17.37
C ALA A 155 0.02 -6.18 -18.32
N LEU A 156 -0.93 -7.05 -17.93
CA LEU A 156 -1.43 -8.11 -18.80
C LEU A 156 -2.14 -7.54 -20.04
N ARG A 157 -3.06 -6.59 -19.84
CA ARG A 157 -3.82 -6.00 -20.95
C ARG A 157 -2.99 -5.14 -21.89
N ASP A 158 -1.92 -4.53 -21.38
CA ASP A 158 -0.98 -3.75 -22.19
C ASP A 158 -0.04 -4.66 -23.00
N SER A 159 0.05 -5.96 -22.63
CA SER A 159 0.89 -6.95 -23.32
C SER A 159 0.17 -7.73 -24.44
N GLU A 160 -1.14 -7.51 -24.60
CA GLU A 160 -1.99 -8.06 -25.68
C GLU A 160 -2.03 -7.11 -26.89
#